data_AF-A0A2N8LWU9-F1
#
_entry.id   AF-A0A2N8LWU9-F1
#
_cell.length_a   1.000
_cell.length_b   1.000
_cell.length_c   1.000
_cell.angle_alpha   90.00
_cell.angle_beta   90.00
_cell.angle_gamma   90.00
#
_symmetry.space_group_name_H-M   'P 1'
#
loop_
_entity.id
_entity.type
_entity.pdbx_description
1 polymer ?
#
loop_
_entity_poly.entity_id
_entity_poly.type
_entity_poly.pdbx_seq_one_letter_code
_entity_poly.pdbx_strand_id
1 'polypeptide(L)'
;MRTLMVLLLAAVSSVSQAQLTSGSASRLCQAASQESAYGALVDEMIESGEVALTAGAELLSVSCADGQTVLSHMVNGMHAENLEYAVIDMGLSLSGTTVNLDGQPLSLGEAMARLGERGSVDTREFVNAYLDDLADEDFNPNLRLSLK
;
A
#
# COMPACT_ATOMS: atom_id res chain seq x y z
N MET A 1 -6.71 31.52 50.95
CA MET A 1 -6.53 31.93 49.53
C MET A 1 -5.52 30.95 48.94
N ARG A 2 -5.98 30.05 48.06
CA ARG A 2 -5.76 30.10 46.59
C ARG A 2 -4.28 29.80 46.27
N THR A 3 -3.88 28.73 45.56
CA THR A 3 -4.59 27.92 44.58
C THR A 3 -3.78 26.66 44.30
N LEU A 4 -4.50 25.58 44.00
CA LEU A 4 -4.05 24.25 43.58
C LEU A 4 -2.92 24.27 42.55
N MET A 5 -1.93 23.41 42.77
CA MET A 5 -0.98 22.90 41.79
C MET A 5 -1.76 22.11 40.73
N VAL A 6 -1.77 22.56 39.48
CA VAL A 6 -2.32 21.79 38.35
C VAL A 6 -1.14 21.26 37.53
N LEU A 7 -0.79 20.00 37.79
CA LEU A 7 -0.05 19.18 36.83
C LEU A 7 -1.00 18.82 35.69
N LEU A 8 -0.98 19.57 34.61
CA LEU A 8 -1.62 19.18 33.37
C LEU A 8 -0.69 18.20 32.64
N LEU A 9 -0.97 16.92 32.83
CA LEU A 9 -0.58 15.85 31.91
C LEU A 9 -1.11 16.22 30.52
N ALA A 10 -0.23 16.72 29.65
CA ALA A 10 -0.45 16.64 28.22
C ALA A 10 -0.25 15.18 27.82
N ALA A 11 -1.31 14.38 27.96
CA ALA A 11 -1.42 13.11 27.28
C ALA A 11 -1.43 13.41 25.78
N VAL A 12 -0.25 13.39 25.16
CA VAL A 12 -0.11 13.22 23.72
C VAL A 12 -0.90 11.97 23.38
N SER A 13 -2.05 12.18 22.76
CA SER A 13 -2.88 11.15 22.20
C SER A 13 -2.07 10.57 21.04
N SER A 14 -1.32 9.51 21.30
CA SER A 14 -0.67 8.74 20.26
C SER A 14 -1.78 8.25 19.34
N VAL A 15 -1.93 8.89 18.18
CA VAL A 15 -2.64 8.30 17.07
C VAL A 15 -1.90 7.01 16.81
N SER A 16 -2.50 5.90 17.24
CA SER A 16 -1.91 4.58 17.11
C SER A 16 -1.99 4.21 15.63
N GLN A 17 -1.06 4.71 14.82
CA GLN A 17 -0.63 3.97 13.65
C GLN A 17 -0.13 2.65 14.21
N ALA A 18 -0.91 1.58 14.03
CA ALA A 18 -0.48 0.25 14.40
C ALA A 18 0.80 -0.02 13.61
N GLN A 19 1.96 0.24 14.23
CA GLN A 19 3.24 -0.04 13.64
C GLN A 19 3.30 -1.56 13.50
N LEU A 20 3.19 -2.03 12.25
CA LEU A 20 3.41 -3.41 11.90
C LEU A 20 4.67 -3.91 12.59
N THR A 21 4.61 -5.12 13.15
CA THR A 21 5.80 -5.70 13.75
C THR A 21 6.87 -5.90 12.67
N SER A 22 8.14 -5.92 13.05
CA SER A 22 9.22 -6.21 12.10
C SER A 22 9.03 -7.57 11.40
N GLY A 23 8.41 -8.55 12.08
CA GLY A 23 8.03 -9.83 11.49
C GLY A 23 6.95 -9.69 10.41
N SER A 24 5.93 -8.88 10.67
CA SER A 24 4.84 -8.57 9.72
C SER A 24 5.38 -7.89 8.47
N ALA A 25 6.25 -6.89 8.63
CA ALA A 25 6.89 -6.21 7.51
C ALA A 25 7.72 -7.16 6.64
N SER A 26 8.50 -8.06 7.26
CA SER A 26 9.27 -9.06 6.52
C SER A 26 8.38 -10.02 5.73
N ARG A 27 7.27 -10.50 6.31
CA ARG A 27 6.31 -11.37 5.62
C ARG A 27 5.68 -10.67 4.42
N LEU A 28 5.25 -9.41 4.61
CA LEU A 28 4.67 -8.59 3.55
C LEU A 28 5.64 -8.39 2.39
N CYS A 29 6.89 -8.04 2.67
CA CYS A 29 7.92 -7.89 1.65
C CYS A 29 8.19 -9.20 0.90
N GLN A 30 8.28 -10.32 1.62
CA GLN A 30 8.47 -11.64 1.00
C GLN A 30 7.30 -12.04 0.10
N ALA A 31 6.06 -11.78 0.54
CA ALA A 31 4.87 -12.07 -0.26
C ALA A 31 4.77 -11.14 -1.48
N ALA A 32 5.14 -9.87 -1.34
CA ALA A 32 5.14 -8.90 -2.43
C ALA A 32 6.10 -9.26 -3.56
N SER A 33 7.20 -9.97 -3.27
CA SER A 33 8.18 -10.47 -4.25
C SER A 33 7.82 -11.83 -4.87
N GLN A 34 6.62 -12.36 -4.60
CA GLN A 34 6.15 -13.63 -5.12
C GLN A 34 4.82 -13.42 -5.84
N GLU A 35 4.65 -14.10 -6.98
CA GLU A 35 3.40 -14.10 -7.71
C GLU A 35 2.25 -14.62 -6.82
N SER A 36 1.12 -13.90 -6.83
CA SER A 36 -0.13 -14.25 -6.13
C SER A 36 -0.07 -14.38 -4.60
N ALA A 37 1.08 -14.09 -3.96
CA ALA A 37 1.26 -14.36 -2.53
C ALA A 37 0.80 -13.21 -1.63
N TYR A 38 0.77 -11.98 -2.14
CA TYR A 38 0.46 -10.80 -1.32
C TYR A 38 -0.98 -10.83 -0.81
N GLY A 39 -1.96 -11.05 -1.70
CA GLY A 39 -3.37 -11.05 -1.33
C GLY A 39 -3.70 -12.06 -0.23
N ALA A 40 -3.24 -13.30 -0.41
CA ALA A 40 -3.43 -14.36 0.57
C ALA A 40 -2.86 -14.03 1.95
N LEU A 41 -1.68 -13.38 2.01
CA LEU A 41 -1.11 -12.95 3.27
C LEU A 41 -1.90 -11.80 3.90
N VAL A 42 -2.33 -10.81 3.10
CA VAL A 42 -3.09 -9.67 3.62
C VAL A 42 -4.44 -10.13 4.17
N ASP A 43 -5.13 -11.04 3.49
CA ASP A 43 -6.36 -11.67 3.99
C ASP A 43 -6.12 -12.36 5.33
N GLU A 44 -5.06 -13.18 5.47
CA GLU A 44 -4.70 -13.83 6.74
C GLU A 44 -4.47 -12.80 7.87
N MET A 45 -3.77 -11.70 7.56
CA MET A 45 -3.50 -10.63 8.52
C MET A 45 -4.77 -9.86 8.92
N ILE A 46 -5.72 -9.70 8.00
CA ILE A 46 -7.03 -9.09 8.28
C ILE A 46 -7.87 -10.01 9.16
N GLU A 47 -7.97 -11.30 8.80
CA GLU A 47 -8.75 -12.30 9.51
C GLU A 47 -8.26 -12.51 10.96
N SER A 48 -6.94 -12.44 11.16
CA SER A 48 -6.32 -12.52 12.49
C SER A 48 -6.39 -11.21 13.29
N GLY A 49 -6.87 -10.12 12.68
CA GLY A 49 -6.94 -8.80 13.30
C GLY A 49 -5.58 -8.10 13.44
N GLU A 50 -4.55 -8.59 12.76
CA GLU A 50 -3.22 -7.99 12.71
C GLU A 50 -3.23 -6.66 11.93
N VAL A 51 -4.06 -6.57 10.89
CA VAL A 51 -4.25 -5.33 10.10
C VAL A 51 -5.73 -5.03 9.88
N ALA A 52 -6.06 -3.75 9.72
CA ALA A 52 -7.41 -3.34 9.39
C ALA A 52 -7.72 -3.53 7.89
N LEU A 53 -8.98 -3.78 7.56
CA LEU A 53 -9.47 -3.81 6.17
C LEU A 53 -9.10 -2.54 5.37
N THR A 54 -8.95 -1.40 6.04
CA THR A 54 -8.64 -0.11 5.42
C THR A 54 -7.14 0.18 5.33
N ALA A 55 -6.26 -0.75 5.73
CA ALA A 55 -4.82 -0.50 5.86
C ALA A 55 -4.06 -0.56 4.52
N GLY A 56 -4.71 -0.87 3.39
CA GLY A 56 -4.04 -1.18 2.13
C GLY A 56 -2.96 -0.17 1.70
N ALA A 57 -3.26 1.14 1.78
CA ALA A 57 -2.30 2.19 1.46
C ALA A 57 -1.04 2.17 2.36
N GLU A 58 -1.24 1.90 3.65
CA GLU A 58 -0.16 1.77 4.63
C GLU A 58 0.68 0.53 4.34
N LEU A 59 0.04 -0.60 3.97
CA LEU A 59 0.72 -1.85 3.63
C LEU A 59 1.63 -1.69 2.41
N LEU A 60 1.15 -1.02 1.35
CA LEU A 60 1.96 -0.73 0.16
C LEU A 60 3.18 0.15 0.45
N SER A 61 3.08 0.99 1.48
CA SER A 61 4.11 1.95 1.90
C SER A 61 5.14 1.36 2.87
N VAL A 62 4.98 0.10 3.30
CA VAL A 62 5.90 -0.56 4.23
C VAL A 62 7.28 -0.66 3.60
N SER A 63 8.30 -0.18 4.31
CA SER A 63 9.70 -0.33 3.92
C SER A 63 10.23 -1.72 4.27
N CYS A 64 10.88 -2.34 3.29
CA CYS A 64 11.55 -3.62 3.38
C CYS A 64 13.01 -3.47 3.82
N ALA A 65 13.65 -4.58 4.19
CA ALA A 65 15.03 -4.57 4.70
C ALA A 65 16.07 -4.08 3.67
N ASP A 66 15.74 -4.15 2.38
CA ASP A 66 16.54 -3.65 1.26
C ASP A 66 16.28 -2.16 0.94
N GLY A 67 15.43 -1.49 1.72
CA GLY A 67 15.08 -0.08 1.55
C GLY A 67 14.00 0.17 0.49
N GLN A 68 13.51 -0.87 -0.19
CA GLN A 68 12.39 -0.76 -1.12
C GLN A 68 11.05 -0.82 -0.37
N THR A 69 9.97 -0.38 -1.00
CA THR A 69 8.62 -0.55 -0.43
C THR A 69 7.99 -1.87 -0.89
N VAL A 70 6.96 -2.32 -0.19
CA VAL A 70 6.09 -3.42 -0.65
C VAL A 70 5.59 -3.18 -2.08
N LEU A 71 5.13 -1.96 -2.40
CA LEU A 71 4.74 -1.59 -3.76
C LEU A 71 5.90 -1.74 -4.76
N SER A 72 7.12 -1.34 -4.38
CA SER A 72 8.31 -1.47 -5.22
C SER A 72 8.61 -2.93 -5.58
N HIS A 73 8.46 -3.87 -4.64
CA HIS A 73 8.65 -5.30 -4.90
C HIS A 73 7.66 -5.83 -5.94
N MET A 74 6.38 -5.46 -5.81
CA MET A 74 5.35 -5.88 -6.75
C MET A 74 5.59 -5.33 -8.16
N VAL A 75 5.90 -4.04 -8.27
CA VAL A 75 6.13 -3.38 -9.56
C VAL A 75 7.41 -3.90 -10.23
N ASN A 76 8.52 -3.98 -9.49
CA ASN A 76 9.79 -4.45 -10.05
C ASN A 76 9.73 -5.93 -10.46
N GLY A 77 8.97 -6.74 -9.73
CA GLY A 77 8.71 -8.15 -10.07
C GLY A 77 7.63 -8.35 -11.14
N MET A 78 6.99 -7.28 -11.60
CA MET A 78 5.86 -7.32 -12.56
C MET A 78 4.73 -8.25 -12.09
N HIS A 79 4.46 -8.26 -10.78
CA HIS A 79 3.48 -9.14 -10.16
C HIS A 79 2.06 -8.56 -10.30
N ALA A 80 1.45 -8.75 -11.47
CA ALA A 80 0.11 -8.24 -11.80
C ALA A 80 -0.93 -8.59 -10.74
N GLU A 81 -1.04 -9.86 -10.34
CA GLU A 81 -2.07 -10.30 -9.38
C GLU A 81 -1.93 -9.63 -8.00
N ASN A 82 -0.71 -9.30 -7.55
CA ASN A 82 -0.52 -8.58 -6.29
C ASN A 82 -0.99 -7.12 -6.40
N LEU A 83 -0.79 -6.50 -7.57
CA LEU A 83 -1.24 -5.13 -7.86
C LEU A 83 -2.76 -5.09 -8.09
N GLU A 84 -3.32 -6.10 -8.74
CA GLU A 84 -4.76 -6.30 -8.90
C GLU A 84 -5.44 -6.37 -7.54
N TYR A 85 -4.94 -7.22 -6.65
CA TYR A 85 -5.49 -7.35 -5.30
C TYR A 85 -5.49 -6.00 -4.55
N ALA A 86 -4.41 -5.23 -4.68
CA ALA A 86 -4.33 -3.93 -4.04
C ALA A 86 -5.37 -2.93 -4.60
N VAL A 87 -5.58 -2.87 -5.91
CA VAL A 87 -6.47 -1.88 -6.54
C VAL A 87 -7.93 -2.33 -6.56
N ILE A 88 -8.17 -3.61 -6.85
CA ILE A 88 -9.48 -4.18 -7.07
C ILE A 88 -10.04 -4.75 -5.76
N ASP A 89 -9.39 -5.75 -5.17
CA ASP A 89 -9.95 -6.42 -3.98
C ASP A 89 -9.93 -5.50 -2.74
N MET A 90 -8.82 -4.81 -2.52
CA MET A 90 -8.68 -3.83 -1.42
C MET A 90 -9.28 -2.46 -1.76
N GLY A 91 -9.71 -2.24 -3.00
CA GLY A 91 -10.40 -1.03 -3.43
C GLY A 91 -9.55 0.24 -3.44
N LEU A 92 -8.23 0.14 -3.57
CA LEU A 92 -7.36 1.32 -3.61
C LEU A 92 -7.52 2.07 -4.94
N SER A 93 -7.61 3.40 -4.87
CA SER A 93 -7.77 4.25 -6.05
C SER A 93 -6.42 4.70 -6.58
N LEU A 94 -6.18 4.55 -7.89
CA LEU A 94 -4.94 5.03 -8.54
C LEU A 94 -4.70 6.52 -8.28
N SER A 95 -5.74 7.35 -8.33
CA SER A 95 -5.65 8.80 -8.10
C SER A 95 -5.98 9.23 -6.67
N GLY A 96 -6.83 8.46 -5.96
CA GLY A 96 -7.36 8.82 -4.65
C GLY A 96 -6.57 8.25 -3.47
N THR A 97 -5.84 7.16 -3.67
CA THR A 97 -5.01 6.55 -2.62
C THR A 97 -3.63 7.17 -2.65
N THR A 98 -3.21 7.76 -1.52
CA THR A 98 -1.82 8.21 -1.32
C THR A 98 -0.98 7.10 -0.71
N VAL A 99 0.15 6.80 -1.34
CA VAL A 99 1.18 5.90 -0.84
C VAL A 99 2.48 6.66 -0.62
N ASN A 100 3.35 6.14 0.23
CA ASN A 100 4.67 6.71 0.47
C ASN A 100 5.73 5.92 -0.31
N LEU A 101 6.37 6.56 -1.29
CA LEU A 101 7.49 6.00 -2.05
C LEU A 101 8.75 6.83 -1.77
N ASP A 102 9.80 6.20 -1.22
CA ASP A 102 11.06 6.87 -0.85
C ASP A 102 10.88 8.09 0.08
N GLY A 103 9.91 8.04 0.99
CA GLY A 103 9.61 9.17 1.87
C GLY A 103 8.82 10.30 1.19
N GLN A 104 8.34 10.10 -0.04
CA GLN A 104 7.49 11.04 -0.76
C GLN A 104 6.05 10.50 -0.86
N PRO A 105 5.04 11.25 -0.38
CA PRO A 105 3.65 10.90 -0.61
C PRO A 105 3.29 11.17 -2.07
N LEU A 106 2.81 10.14 -2.77
CA LEU A 106 2.37 10.19 -4.16
C LEU A 106 1.01 9.51 -4.29
N SER A 107 0.25 9.84 -5.33
CA SER A 107 -0.89 8.98 -5.71
C SER A 107 -0.39 7.59 -6.09
N LEU A 108 -1.19 6.54 -5.88
CA LEU A 108 -0.79 5.17 -6.19
C LEU A 108 -0.37 5.01 -7.66
N GLY A 109 -1.13 5.60 -8.59
CA GLY A 109 -0.79 5.59 -10.02
C GLY A 109 0.52 6.32 -10.31
N GLU A 110 0.77 7.47 -9.69
CA GLU A 110 2.03 8.21 -9.83
C GLU A 110 3.22 7.43 -9.25
N ALA A 111 3.03 6.76 -8.11
CA ALA A 111 4.06 5.91 -7.51
C ALA A 111 4.43 4.74 -8.42
N MET A 112 3.43 4.06 -9.01
CA MET A 112 3.64 2.99 -9.99
C MET A 112 4.35 3.51 -11.24
N ALA A 113 3.89 4.62 -11.81
CA ALA A 113 4.52 5.24 -12.98
C ALA A 113 6.00 5.57 -12.70
N ARG A 114 6.29 6.18 -11.54
CA ARG A 114 7.66 6.52 -11.13
C ARG A 114 8.56 5.31 -10.92
N LEU A 115 8.01 4.20 -10.42
CA LEU A 115 8.72 2.93 -10.34
C LEU A 115 9.00 2.36 -11.73
N GLY A 116 8.04 2.40 -12.65
CA GLY A 116 8.22 2.02 -14.05
C GLY A 116 9.31 2.83 -14.75
N GLU A 117 9.33 4.15 -14.59
CA GLU A 117 10.35 5.04 -15.17
C GLU A 117 11.78 4.73 -14.69
N ARG A 118 11.93 4.28 -13.44
CA ARG A 118 13.22 3.93 -12.82
C ARG A 118 13.63 2.47 -13.09
N GLY A 119 12.69 1.63 -13.51
CA GLY A 119 12.87 0.19 -13.70
C GLY A 119 13.57 -0.17 -15.02
N SER A 120 13.50 -1.46 -15.36
CA SER A 120 13.96 -1.95 -16.66
C SER A 120 13.01 -1.53 -17.80
N VAL A 121 13.38 -1.82 -19.05
CA VAL A 121 12.46 -1.64 -20.19
C VAL A 121 11.19 -2.46 -19.96
N ASP A 122 11.33 -3.72 -19.55
CA ASP A 122 10.21 -4.63 -19.29
C ASP A 122 9.32 -4.10 -18.15
N THR A 123 9.90 -3.63 -17.04
CA THR A 123 9.13 -3.04 -15.93
C THR A 123 8.33 -1.82 -16.38
N ARG A 124 8.91 -0.96 -17.21
CA ARG A 124 8.22 0.22 -17.73
C ARG A 124 7.09 -0.15 -18.68
N GLU A 125 7.32 -1.11 -19.58
CA GLU A 125 6.29 -1.61 -20.50
C GLU A 125 5.13 -2.24 -19.73
N PHE A 126 5.45 -3.05 -18.71
CA PHE A 126 4.48 -3.63 -17.79
C PHE A 126 3.66 -2.54 -17.09
N VAL A 127 4.30 -1.56 -16.45
CA VAL A 127 3.59 -0.49 -15.72
C VAL A 127 2.69 0.32 -16.64
N ASN A 128 3.14 0.66 -17.84
CA ASN A 128 2.34 1.43 -18.79
C ASN A 128 1.08 0.66 -19.21
N ALA A 129 1.25 -0.60 -19.63
CA ALA A 129 0.12 -1.44 -20.01
C ALA A 129 -0.84 -1.67 -18.83
N TYR A 130 -0.29 -1.93 -17.65
CA TYR A 130 -1.11 -2.29 -16.50
C TYR A 130 -1.83 -1.10 -15.86
N LEU A 131 -1.27 0.11 -15.94
CA LEU A 131 -2.01 1.32 -15.57
C LEU A 131 -3.18 1.60 -16.53
N ASP A 132 -3.03 1.28 -17.82
CA ASP A 132 -4.12 1.37 -18.79
C ASP A 132 -5.21 0.33 -18.46
N ASP A 133 -4.84 -0.92 -18.18
CA ASP A 133 -5.79 -1.97 -17.76
C ASP A 133 -6.54 -1.58 -16.48
N LEU A 134 -5.83 -1.09 -15.45
CA LEU A 134 -6.46 -0.68 -14.18
C LEU A 134 -7.34 0.57 -14.31
N ALA A 135 -7.23 1.32 -15.41
CA ALA A 135 -8.10 2.45 -15.75
C ALA A 135 -9.31 2.06 -16.61
N ASP A 136 -9.39 0.80 -17.07
CA ASP A 136 -10.52 0.25 -17.81
C ASP A 136 -11.59 -0.28 -16.84
N GLU A 137 -12.86 0.07 -17.04
CA GLU A 137 -13.96 -0.33 -16.14
C GLU A 137 -14.37 -1.81 -16.25
N ASP A 138 -14.08 -2.47 -17.38
CA ASP A 138 -14.32 -3.89 -17.57
C ASP A 138 -13.27 -4.72 -16.85
N PHE A 139 -12.04 -4.19 -16.73
CA PHE A 139 -10.97 -4.79 -15.93
C PHE A 139 -11.08 -4.41 -14.44
N ASN A 140 -11.23 -3.11 -14.13
CA ASN A 140 -11.36 -2.57 -12.78
C ASN A 140 -12.80 -2.10 -12.49
N PRO A 141 -13.66 -2.97 -11.94
CA PRO A 141 -15.06 -2.66 -11.70
C PRO A 141 -15.28 -1.58 -10.62
N ASN A 142 -14.26 -1.26 -9.79
CA ASN A 142 -14.37 -0.23 -8.76
C ASN A 142 -14.53 1.19 -9.33
N LEU A 143 -14.15 1.40 -10.59
CA LEU A 143 -14.32 2.68 -11.28
C LEU A 143 -15.81 3.05 -11.44
N ARG A 144 -16.67 2.04 -11.64
CA ARG A 144 -18.13 2.22 -11.73
C ARG A 144 -18.78 2.62 -10.42
N LEU A 145 -18.17 2.23 -9.30
CA LEU A 145 -18.66 2.54 -7.96
C LEU A 145 -18.31 3.97 -7.52
N SER A 146 -17.29 4.58 -8.13
CA SER A 146 -16.78 5.92 -7.77
C SER A 146 -17.56 7.09 -8.41
N LEU A 147 -18.51 6.83 -9.31
CA LEU A 147 -19.28 7.85 -10.06
C LEU A 147 -20.67 8.18 -9.48
N LYS A 148 -20.89 7.97 -8.17
CA LYS A 148 -22.15 8.32 -7.48
C LYS A 148 -21.94 9.18 -6.24
#